data_AF-A0A068SSY1-F1
#
_entry.id   AF-A0A068SSY1-F1
#
_cell.length_a   1.000
_cell.length_b   1.000
_cell.length_c   1.000
_cell.angle_alpha   90.00
_cell.angle_beta   90.00
_cell.angle_gamma   90.00
#
_symmetry.space_group_name_H-M   'P 1'
#
loop_
_entity.id
_entity.type
_entity.pdbx_description
1 polymer ?
#
loop_
_entity_poly.entity_id
_entity_poly.type
_entity_poly.pdbx_seq_one_letter_code
_entity_poly.pdbx_strand_id
1 'polypeptide(L)' 'MGPIAASFATNLGFRPEAFLMAVAIGAGCDFLTPVGYKFSDYPHLGLPLSFLIILVSVPALLYVWPVR' A
#
# COMPACT_ATOMS: atom_id res chain seq x y z
N MET A 1 9.50 6.85 -0.81
CA MET A 1 8.57 6.86 0.34
C MET A 1 9.07 6.07 1.56
N GLY A 2 9.90 5.03 1.40
CA GLY A 2 10.44 4.23 2.53
C GLY A 2 11.09 5.01 3.68
N PRO A 3 12.02 5.96 3.43
CA PRO A 3 12.66 6.72 4.50
C PRO A 3 11.68 7.59 5.32
N ILE A 4 10.65 8.12 4.65
CA ILE A 4 9.61 8.95 5.27
C ILE A 4 8.74 8.09 6.19
N ALA A 5 8.35 6.90 5.72
CA ALA A 5 7.56 5.95 6.50
C ALA A 5 8.33 5.42 7.73
N ALA A 6 9.64 5.16 7.60
CA ALA A 6 10.49 4.75 8.71
C ALA A 6 10.64 5.86 9.77
N SER A 7 10.86 7.11 9.34
CA SER A 7 10.90 8.26 10.26
C SER A 7 9.54 8.52 10.91
N PHE A 8 8.43 8.37 10.18
CA PHE A 8 7.09 8.56 10.72
C PHE A 8 6.73 7.50 11.78
N ALA A 9 7.05 6.23 11.52
CA ALA A 9 6.87 5.14 12.48
C ALA A 9 7.65 5.38 13.78
N THR A 10 8.91 5.82 13.65
CA THR A 10 9.78 6.14 14.79
C THR A 10 9.22 7.29 15.63
N ASN A 11 8.61 8.30 15.00
CA ASN A 11 7.99 9.42 15.72
C ASN A 11 6.70 9.02 16.47
N LEU A 12 5.94 8.04 15.95
CA LEU A 12 4.74 7.52 16.61
C LEU A 12 5.04 6.41 17.64
N GLY A 13 6.31 6.01 17.80
CA GLY A 13 6.72 4.93 18.71
C GLY A 13 6.34 3.52 18.21
N PHE A 14 6.02 3.37 16.93
CA PHE A 14 5.70 2.08 16.32
C PHE A 14 6.92 1.46 15.64
N ARG A 15 6.90 0.13 15.46
CA ARG A 15 7.97 -0.58 14.77
C ARG A 15 8.05 -0.16 13.29
N PRO A 16 9.20 0.35 12.81
CA PRO A 16 9.34 0.83 11.44
C PRO A 16 9.19 -0.28 10.38
N GLU A 17 9.38 -1.54 10.77
CA GLU A 17 9.23 -2.72 9.91
C GLU A 17 7.83 -2.83 9.29
N ALA A 18 6.78 -2.56 10.07
CA ALA A 18 5.39 -2.63 9.60
C ALA A 18 5.09 -1.55 8.55
N PHE A 19 5.60 -0.33 8.77
CA PHE A 19 5.43 0.79 7.85
C PHE A 19 6.23 0.59 6.56
N LEU A 20 7.42 0.01 6.63
CA LEU A 20 8.22 -0.33 5.47
C LEU A 20 7.57 -1.42 4.62
N MET A 21 7.02 -2.47 5.26
CA MET A 21 6.22 -3.50 4.57
C MET A 21 4.97 -2.93 3.91
N ALA A 22 4.25 -2.02 4.59
CA ALA A 22 3.08 -1.35 4.02
C ALA A 22 3.43 -0.54 2.75
N VAL A 23 4.55 0.21 2.78
CA VAL A 23 5.05 0.94 1.62
C VAL A 23 5.48 0.00 0.49
N ALA A 24 6.13 -1.12 0.81
CA ALA A 24 6.57 -2.09 -0.18
C ALA A 24 5.37 -2.75 -0.90
N ILE A 25 4.32 -3.11 -0.16
CA ILE A 25 3.09 -3.69 -0.75
C ILE A 25 2.39 -2.65 -1.63
N GLY A 26 2.25 -1.41 -1.14
CA GLY A 26 1.61 -0.33 -1.90
C GLY A 26 2.36 0.01 -3.20
N ALA A 27 3.69 0.08 -3.16
CA ALA A 27 4.53 0.32 -4.34
C ALA A 27 4.52 -0.86 -5.34
N GLY A 28 4.25 -2.09 -4.88
CA GLY A 28 4.04 -3.23 -5.79
C GLY A 28 2.69 -3.21 -6.49
N CYS A 29 1.74 -2.41 -6.01
CA CYS A 29 0.38 -2.29 -6.53
C CYS A 29 0.23 -1.16 -7.56
N ASP A 30 1.29 -0.89 -8.34
CA ASP A 30 1.29 0.07 -9.46
C ASP A 30 0.48 -0.45 -10.68
N PHE A 31 -0.70 -1.04 -10.41
CA PHE A 31 -1.74 -1.30 -11.41
C PHE A 31 -2.30 -0.02 -12.05
N LEU A 32 -1.89 1.14 -11.52
CA LEU A 32 -2.21 2.49 -11.99
C LEU A 32 -1.26 3.07 -13.06
N THR A 33 -0.32 2.27 -13.60
CA THR A 33 0.42 2.63 -14.83
C THR A 33 -0.25 2.02 -16.08
N PRO A 34 -0.75 2.81 -17.05
CA PRO A 34 -1.36 2.27 -18.26
C PRO A 34 -0.28 1.74 -19.21
N VAL A 35 0.09 0.47 -19.08
CA VAL A 35 0.84 -0.25 -20.13
C VAL A 35 -0.19 -0.90 -21.07
N GLY A 36 -0.68 -0.13 -22.05
CA GLY A 36 -1.57 -0.64 -23.12
C GLY A 36 -3.07 -0.38 -22.98
N TYR A 37 -3.54 0.33 -21.95
CA TYR A 37 -4.95 0.73 -21.77
C TYR A 37 -5.19 2.22 -22.02
N LYS A 38 -6.37 2.58 -22.55
CA LYS A 38 -6.78 3.99 -22.71
C LYS A 38 -7.08 4.60 -21.34
N PHE A 39 -6.59 5.82 -21.11
CA PHE A 39 -6.79 6.59 -19.87
C PHE A 39 -8.27 6.77 -19.45
N SER A 40 -9.22 6.62 -20.39
CA SER A 40 -10.66 6.76 -20.12
C SER A 40 -11.29 5.54 -19.43
N ASP A 41 -10.76 4.33 -19.61
CA ASP A 41 -11.28 3.10 -18.97
C ASP A 41 -10.66 2.87 -17.58
N TYR A 42 -9.67 3.71 -17.23
CA TYR A 42 -8.82 3.58 -16.06
C TYR A 42 -9.53 3.69 -14.71
N PRO A 43 -10.44 4.67 -14.51
CA PRO A 43 -11.12 4.79 -13.23
C PRO A 43 -12.04 3.60 -12.97
N HIS A 44 -12.63 3.02 -14.02
CA HIS A 44 -13.61 1.95 -13.90
C HIS A 44 -12.96 0.59 -13.58
N LEU A 45 -11.74 0.34 -14.05
CA LEU A 45 -11.00 -0.90 -13.73
C LEU A 45 -10.02 -0.74 -12.57
N GLY A 46 -9.37 0.42 -12.44
CA GLY A 46 -8.35 0.69 -11.42
C GLY A 46 -8.94 0.88 -10.02
N LEU A 47 -10.03 1.64 -9.89
CA LEU A 47 -10.67 1.87 -8.58
C LEU A 47 -11.16 0.58 -7.89
N PRO A 48 -11.89 -0.34 -8.55
CA PRO A 48 -12.32 -1.56 -7.89
C PRO A 48 -11.15 -2.45 -7.47
N LEU A 49 -10.07 -2.50 -8.27
CA LEU A 49 -8.89 -3.28 -7.94
C LEU A 49 -8.11 -2.69 -6.75
N SER A 50 -7.90 -1.37 -6.73
CA SER A 50 -7.27 -0.68 -5.59
C SER A 50 -8.08 -0.84 -4.30
N PHE A 51 -9.41 -0.81 -4.38
CA PHE A 51 -10.27 -1.02 -3.21
C PHE A 51 -10.12 -2.43 -2.64
N LEU A 52 -10.05 -3.44 -3.51
CA LEU A 52 -9.84 -4.84 -3.13
C LEU A 52 -8.46 -5.03 -2.49
N ILE A 53 -7.42 -4.41 -3.05
CA ILE A 53 -6.06 -4.42 -2.50
C ILE A 53 -6.05 -3.80 -1.10
N ILE A 54 -6.67 -2.63 -0.89
CA ILE A 54 -6.74 -2.01 0.44
C ILE A 54 -7.44 -2.94 1.44
N LEU A 55 -8.58 -3.53 1.04
CA LEU A 55 -9.34 -4.45 1.89
C LEU A 55 -8.58 -5.72 2.28
N VAL A 56 -7.66 -6.20 1.44
CA VAL A 56 -6.87 -7.41 1.72
C VAL A 56 -5.57 -7.06 2.42
N SER A 57 -4.86 -6.02 1.97
CA SER A 57 -3.54 -5.64 2.49
C SER A 57 -3.60 -5.06 3.89
N VAL A 58 -4.62 -4.27 4.25
CA VAL A 58 -4.75 -3.70 5.59
C VAL A 58 -4.90 -4.77 6.69
N PRO A 59 -5.84 -5.74 6.59
CA PRO A 59 -5.94 -6.81 7.57
C PRO A 59 -4.75 -7.77 7.52
N ALA A 60 -4.17 -8.04 6.34
CA ALA A 60 -2.97 -8.87 6.24
C ALA A 60 -1.77 -8.23 6.95
N LEU A 61 -1.57 -6.91 6.80
CA LEU A 61 -0.52 -6.19 7.52
C LEU A 61 -0.73 -6.22 9.03
N LEU A 62 -1.97 -6.03 9.50
CA LEU A 62 -2.30 -6.11 10.93
C LEU A 62 -2.16 -7.52 11.51
N TYR A 63 -2.40 -8.57 10.71
CA TYR A 63 -2.30 -9.96 11.15
C TYR A 63 -0.84 -10.47 11.15
N VAL A 64 -0.07 -10.15 10.11
CA VAL A 64 1.33 -10.61 9.99
C VAL A 64 2.28 -9.75 10.81
N TRP A 65 2.03 -8.44 10.92
CA TRP A 65 2.78 -7.51 11.77
C TRP A 65 1.82 -6.72 12.67
N PRO A 66 1.38 -7.31 13.80
CA PRO A 66 0.62 -6.56 14.80
C PRO A 66 1.46 -5.36 15.25
N VAL A 67 0.85 -4.17 15.24
CA VAL A 67 1.51 -2.85 15.43
C VAL A 67 1.93 -2.59 16.90
N ARG A 68 2.26 -3.65 17.66
CA ARG A 68 2.78 -3.58 19.03
C ARG A 68 4.25 -4.00 19.08
#